data_AF-A0A0E9X2F0-F1
#
_entry.id   AF-A0A0E9X2F0-F1
#
_cell.length_a   1.000
_cell.length_b   1.000
_cell.length_c   1.000
_cell.angle_alpha   90.00
_cell.angle_beta   90.00
_cell.angle_gamma   90.00
#
_symmetry.space_group_name_H-M   'P 1'
#
loop_
_entity.id
_entity.type
_entity.pdbx_description
1 polymer ?
#
loop_
_entity_poly.entity_id
_entity_poly.type
_entity_poly.pdbx_seq_one_letter_code
_entity_poly.pdbx_strand_id
1 'polypeptide(L)'
;MGSLRPKTSSLELRFWRWRRGRKEMKQDEEGWESASMSEDDDDDGEWVDVHHSSDEEQGEVAEKLQSVPVEERNAKAAVVSASRLLTQDDFKKIRLAQMAKEVNSAPGKSQKRKSMDDSDEETRGELLSLRNIERLHKKPKADKETRLATAMAGRTDRKEFVRKRFKLNPYASTTNKEKKRTKNFMMMRHSRNVRTKNKRSFRDKQVALRDALLKKKKLK
;
A
#
# COMPACT_ATOMS: atom_id res chain seq x y z
N MET A 1 -80.25 12.63 -18.96
CA MET A 1 -79.27 13.37 -18.12
C MET A 1 -78.75 12.43 -17.04
N GLY A 2 -77.43 12.32 -16.86
CA GLY A 2 -76.83 11.50 -15.80
C GLY A 2 -75.39 11.10 -16.11
N SER A 3 -74.44 11.92 -15.65
CA SER A 3 -72.99 11.88 -15.90
C SER A 3 -72.26 10.68 -15.30
N LEU A 4 -71.34 10.05 -16.05
CA LEU A 4 -70.31 9.17 -15.49
C LEU A 4 -69.01 9.96 -15.22
N ARG A 5 -68.61 10.02 -13.95
CA ARG A 5 -67.31 10.56 -13.50
C ARG A 5 -66.20 9.51 -13.68
N PRO A 6 -65.04 9.83 -14.26
CA PRO A 6 -63.87 8.94 -14.20
C PRO A 6 -63.15 9.04 -12.84
N LYS A 7 -62.87 7.88 -12.24
CA LYS A 7 -62.09 7.74 -10.99
C LYS A 7 -60.60 7.92 -11.29
N THR A 8 -60.00 9.04 -10.88
CA THR A 8 -58.54 9.24 -10.91
C THR A 8 -57.91 8.52 -9.70
N SER A 9 -56.91 7.67 -9.96
CA SER A 9 -56.26 6.87 -8.92
C SER A 9 -55.10 7.64 -8.27
N SER A 10 -55.10 7.65 -6.94
CA SER A 10 -54.20 8.34 -6.00
C SER A 10 -52.69 7.93 -6.07
N LEU A 11 -52.23 7.29 -7.15
CA LEU A 11 -50.88 6.71 -7.25
C LEU A 11 -49.87 7.60 -8.01
N GLU A 12 -50.33 8.60 -8.76
CA GLU A 12 -49.45 9.48 -9.55
C GLU A 12 -48.74 10.57 -8.74
N LEU A 13 -49.29 10.95 -7.58
CA LEU A 13 -48.71 12.02 -6.73
C LEU A 13 -47.51 11.57 -5.87
N ARG A 14 -47.22 10.26 -5.77
CA ARG A 14 -46.08 9.77 -4.98
C ARG A 14 -44.78 9.64 -5.78
N PHE A 15 -44.86 9.63 -7.11
CA PHE A 15 -43.70 9.34 -7.96
C PHE A 15 -42.79 10.56 -8.19
N TRP A 16 -43.34 11.78 -8.15
CA TRP A 16 -42.57 13.01 -8.37
C TRP A 16 -41.70 13.44 -7.18
N ARG A 17 -41.97 12.96 -5.96
CA ARG A 17 -41.29 13.38 -4.72
C ARG A 17 -39.97 12.64 -4.43
N TRP A 18 -39.47 11.82 -5.36
CA TRP A 18 -38.21 11.07 -5.18
C TRP A 18 -37.04 11.60 -6.04
N ARG A 19 -37.30 12.51 -6.98
CA ARG A 19 -36.25 13.19 -7.77
C ARG A 19 -35.76 14.44 -7.05
N ARG A 20 -35.20 14.24 -5.87
CA ARG A 20 -34.56 15.26 -5.03
C ARG A 20 -33.08 15.38 -5.42
N GLY A 21 -32.63 16.62 -5.51
CA GLY A 21 -31.30 17.13 -5.12
C GLY A 21 -30.09 16.21 -5.26
N ARG A 22 -29.18 16.60 -6.15
CA ARG A 22 -27.75 16.30 -6.06
C ARG A 22 -27.02 17.64 -6.07
N LYS A 23 -26.44 17.99 -4.93
CA LYS A 23 -25.58 19.15 -4.69
C LYS A 23 -24.21 18.56 -4.32
N GLU A 24 -23.16 18.95 -5.02
CA GLU A 24 -21.78 18.60 -4.64
C GLU A 24 -20.86 19.76 -5.02
N MET A 25 -19.86 19.97 -4.16
CA MET A 25 -19.12 21.20 -3.91
C MET A 25 -17.62 20.87 -4.02
N LYS A 26 -16.90 21.76 -4.72
CA LYS A 26 -15.45 22.11 -4.68
C LYS A 26 -14.38 21.00 -4.60
N GLN A 27 -13.41 21.13 -5.50
CA GLN A 27 -12.00 20.82 -5.21
C GLN A 27 -11.12 21.77 -6.05
N ASP A 28 -10.47 22.70 -5.37
CA ASP A 28 -9.41 23.58 -5.88
C ASP A 28 -8.07 22.91 -5.50
N GLU A 29 -7.18 22.63 -6.47
CA GLU A 29 -5.80 22.19 -6.22
C GLU A 29 -4.84 23.07 -7.04
N GLU A 30 -4.29 24.09 -6.38
CA GLU A 30 -3.13 24.87 -6.82
C GLU A 30 -1.86 24.06 -6.56
N GLY A 31 -1.36 23.40 -7.62
CA GLY A 31 -0.06 22.73 -7.63
C GLY A 31 1.07 23.73 -7.85
N TRP A 32 1.86 23.94 -6.81
CA TRP A 32 3.11 24.69 -6.84
C TRP A 32 4.23 23.91 -7.56
N GLU A 33 5.15 24.67 -8.15
CA GLU A 33 6.57 24.35 -8.45
C GLU A 33 6.93 23.63 -9.76
N SER A 34 7.53 24.42 -10.67
CA SER A 34 8.73 24.02 -11.42
C SER A 34 9.63 25.26 -11.58
N ALA A 35 10.59 25.42 -10.67
CA ALA A 35 11.71 26.33 -10.85
C ALA A 35 12.82 25.59 -11.60
N SER A 36 13.20 26.14 -12.76
CA SER A 36 14.41 25.79 -13.50
C SER A 36 15.62 26.34 -12.77
N MET A 37 16.65 25.54 -12.54
CA MET A 37 17.99 26.03 -12.22
C MET A 37 19.00 25.22 -13.02
N SER A 38 19.46 25.83 -14.13
CA SER A 38 20.80 25.61 -14.64
C SER A 38 21.80 26.13 -13.62
N GLU A 39 22.96 25.51 -13.51
CA GLU A 39 24.23 26.14 -13.83
C GLU A 39 25.33 25.07 -13.73
N ASP A 40 26.19 25.10 -14.73
CA ASP A 40 27.42 24.36 -14.94
C ASP A 40 28.54 25.06 -14.15
N ASP A 41 29.38 24.31 -13.44
CA ASP A 41 30.72 24.78 -13.07
C ASP A 41 31.59 23.56 -12.72
N ASP A 42 32.42 23.17 -13.70
CA ASP A 42 33.59 22.32 -13.52
C ASP A 42 34.65 23.13 -12.75
N ASP A 43 34.92 22.77 -11.50
CA ASP A 43 36.06 23.29 -10.72
C ASP A 43 37.05 22.15 -10.46
N ASP A 44 38.07 22.09 -11.32
CA ASP A 44 39.24 21.23 -11.18
C ASP A 44 40.19 21.75 -10.10
N GLY A 45 39.84 21.51 -8.84
CA GLY A 45 40.65 21.86 -7.68
C GLY A 45 41.94 21.03 -7.56
N GLU A 46 43.08 21.67 -7.84
CA GLU A 46 44.43 21.21 -7.49
C GLU A 46 44.58 21.14 -5.96
N TRP A 47 44.91 19.96 -5.41
CA TRP A 47 45.04 19.75 -3.96
C TRP A 47 46.27 20.49 -3.42
N VAL A 48 46.02 21.66 -2.84
CA VAL A 48 47.02 22.39 -2.05
C VAL A 48 47.23 21.67 -0.73
N ASP A 49 48.45 21.19 -0.50
CA ASP A 49 48.85 20.64 0.80
C ASP A 49 48.99 21.78 1.82
N VAL A 50 47.90 22.02 2.55
CA VAL A 50 47.85 23.03 3.60
C VAL A 50 48.47 22.44 4.86
N HIS A 51 49.71 22.82 5.14
CA HIS A 51 50.41 22.48 6.38
C HIS A 51 49.65 23.09 7.57
N HIS A 52 48.77 22.30 8.18
CA HIS A 52 48.06 22.72 9.37
C HIS A 52 49.00 22.62 10.58
N SER A 53 48.97 23.64 11.45
CA SER A 53 49.73 23.71 12.72
C SER A 53 49.60 22.49 13.65
N SER A 54 48.71 21.53 13.34
CA SER A 54 48.53 20.27 14.07
C SER A 54 49.56 19.20 13.70
N ASP A 55 50.29 19.33 12.59
CA ASP A 55 51.29 18.34 12.16
C ASP A 55 52.60 18.44 12.98
N GLU A 56 53.03 19.66 13.33
CA GLU A 56 54.14 19.86 14.29
C GLU A 56 53.79 19.32 15.68
N GLU A 57 52.53 19.43 16.11
CA GLU A 57 52.09 18.87 17.38
C GLU A 57 52.19 17.34 17.36
N GLN A 58 51.83 16.67 16.26
CA GLN A 58 51.92 15.20 16.11
C GLN A 58 53.36 14.68 16.13
N GLY A 59 54.30 15.41 15.53
CA GLY A 59 55.74 15.12 15.64
C GLY A 59 56.25 15.25 17.07
N GLU A 60 55.84 16.30 17.79
CA GLU A 60 56.21 16.49 19.19
C GLU A 60 55.57 15.45 20.13
N VAL A 61 54.33 15.02 19.91
CA VAL A 61 53.72 13.98 20.75
C VAL A 61 54.42 12.64 20.53
N ALA A 62 54.88 12.35 19.30
CA ALA A 62 55.65 11.14 19.00
C ALA A 62 57.01 11.14 19.72
N GLU A 63 57.74 12.26 19.76
CA GLU A 63 58.97 12.39 20.54
C GLU A 63 58.72 12.31 22.07
N LYS A 64 57.68 12.98 22.58
CA LYS A 64 57.28 12.91 24.00
C LYS A 64 56.86 11.50 24.39
N LEU A 65 56.25 10.75 23.47
CA LEU A 65 55.96 9.34 23.64
C LEU A 65 57.20 8.46 23.50
N GLN A 66 58.34 8.93 22.99
CA GLN A 66 59.62 8.22 22.96
C GLN A 66 60.53 8.52 24.17
N SER A 67 60.23 9.54 24.96
CA SER A 67 60.98 9.88 26.19
C SER A 67 60.43 9.26 27.50
N VAL A 68 59.19 8.75 27.53
CA VAL A 68 58.61 8.11 28.73
C VAL A 68 59.19 6.70 28.95
N PRO A 69 59.59 6.25 30.14
CA PRO A 69 60.09 4.87 30.34
C PRO A 69 59.08 3.80 29.86
N VAL A 70 59.60 2.71 29.29
CA VAL A 70 58.81 1.64 28.62
C VAL A 70 57.78 1.01 29.56
N GLU A 71 58.11 0.88 30.84
CA GLU A 71 57.24 0.30 31.86
C GLU A 71 55.98 1.14 32.12
N GLU A 72 56.11 2.47 32.17
CA GLU A 72 54.97 3.38 32.36
C GLU A 72 54.07 3.41 31.13
N ARG A 73 54.64 3.27 29.93
CA ARG A 73 53.86 3.15 28.69
C ARG A 73 53.02 1.89 28.68
N ASN A 74 53.60 0.77 29.12
CA ASN A 74 52.90 -0.52 29.19
C ASN A 74 51.76 -0.48 30.23
N ALA A 75 51.98 0.14 31.39
CA ALA A 75 50.94 0.31 32.40
C ALA A 75 49.78 1.19 31.90
N LYS A 76 50.08 2.32 31.24
CA LYS A 76 49.07 3.18 30.61
C LYS A 76 48.33 2.46 29.50
N ALA A 77 49.03 1.70 28.66
CA ALA A 77 48.43 0.89 27.61
C ALA A 77 47.50 -0.20 28.17
N ALA A 78 47.87 -0.85 29.29
CA ALA A 78 47.05 -1.85 29.96
C ALA A 78 45.78 -1.24 30.59
N VAL A 79 45.89 -0.06 31.19
CA VAL A 79 44.72 0.67 31.73
C VAL A 79 43.81 1.11 30.60
N VAL A 80 44.36 1.61 29.50
CA VAL A 80 43.59 2.02 28.31
C VAL A 80 42.95 0.80 27.64
N SER A 81 43.63 -0.34 27.53
CA SER A 81 43.04 -1.54 26.95
C SER A 81 41.98 -2.18 27.85
N ALA A 82 42.13 -2.11 29.17
CA ALA A 82 41.13 -2.59 30.13
C ALA A 82 39.89 -1.67 30.22
N SER A 83 40.08 -0.36 30.06
CA SER A 83 38.98 0.63 30.12
C SER A 83 38.29 0.86 28.77
N ARG A 84 38.98 0.65 27.65
CA ARG A 84 38.43 0.84 26.30
C ARG A 84 37.68 -0.41 25.86
N LEU A 85 36.37 -0.27 25.68
CA LEU A 85 35.44 -1.33 25.28
C LEU A 85 35.65 -1.86 23.85
N LEU A 86 36.55 -1.27 23.07
CA LEU A 86 36.80 -1.61 21.67
C LEU A 86 38.30 -1.76 21.41
N THR A 87 38.72 -2.94 20.94
CA THR A 87 40.13 -3.28 20.72
C THR A 87 40.65 -2.74 19.39
N GLN A 88 41.98 -2.73 19.21
CA GLN A 88 42.58 -2.28 17.95
C GLN A 88 42.18 -3.15 16.75
N ASP A 89 41.91 -4.44 16.97
CA ASP A 89 41.43 -5.34 15.93
C ASP A 89 40.00 -5.00 15.51
N ASP A 90 39.17 -4.52 16.44
CA ASP A 90 37.82 -4.08 16.10
C ASP A 90 37.83 -2.78 15.28
N PHE A 91 38.77 -1.87 15.51
CA PHE A 91 38.96 -0.70 14.63
C PHE A 91 39.38 -1.10 13.22
N LYS A 92 40.21 -2.14 13.06
CA LYS A 92 40.53 -2.69 11.74
C LYS A 92 39.27 -3.25 11.07
N LYS A 93 38.45 -4.01 11.80
CA LYS A 93 37.17 -4.54 11.29
C LYS A 93 36.22 -3.44 10.84
N ILE A 94 36.09 -2.37 11.63
CA ILE A 94 35.24 -1.20 11.28
C ILE A 94 35.77 -0.51 10.02
N ARG A 95 37.08 -0.27 9.93
CA ARG A 95 37.70 0.34 8.73
C ARG A 95 37.49 -0.50 7.48
N LEU A 96 37.69 -1.80 7.56
CA LEU A 96 37.43 -2.71 6.44
C LEU A 96 35.97 -2.65 5.98
N ALA A 97 35.02 -2.61 6.92
CA ALA A 97 33.61 -2.48 6.61
C ALA A 97 33.24 -1.12 5.99
N GLN A 98 33.87 -0.03 6.45
CA GLN A 98 33.70 1.30 5.86
C GLN A 98 34.23 1.34 4.42
N MET A 99 35.44 0.83 4.18
CA MET A 99 35.99 0.73 2.82
C MET A 99 35.11 -0.13 1.91
N ALA A 100 34.61 -1.26 2.42
CA ALA A 100 33.68 -2.09 1.65
C ALA A 100 32.37 -1.34 1.34
N LYS A 101 31.86 -0.51 2.25
CA LYS A 101 30.66 0.30 2.01
C LYS A 101 30.89 1.33 0.91
N GLU A 102 32.03 2.00 0.90
CA GLU A 102 32.39 2.99 -0.13
C GLU A 102 32.50 2.35 -1.51
N VAL A 103 33.19 1.22 -1.62
CA VAL A 103 33.34 0.47 -2.87
C VAL A 103 32.00 -0.04 -3.40
N ASN A 104 31.09 -0.48 -2.52
CA ASN A 104 29.79 -1.03 -2.90
C ASN A 104 28.66 0.02 -2.99
N SER A 105 28.93 1.30 -2.68
CA SER A 105 27.92 2.37 -2.61
C SER A 105 27.28 2.66 -3.97
N ALA A 106 28.02 2.44 -5.07
CA ALA A 106 27.55 2.68 -6.43
C ALA A 106 27.45 1.36 -7.21
N PRO A 107 26.32 0.61 -7.13
CA PRO A 107 26.09 -0.49 -8.07
C PRO A 107 26.02 0.11 -9.48
N GLY A 108 27.01 -0.22 -10.32
CA GLY A 108 27.10 0.30 -11.69
C GLY A 108 25.81 0.06 -12.48
N LYS A 109 25.57 0.88 -13.51
CA LYS A 109 24.37 0.88 -14.38
C LYS A 109 23.93 -0.51 -14.90
N SER A 110 24.81 -1.51 -14.93
CA SER A 110 24.52 -2.88 -15.38
C SER A 110 24.07 -3.84 -14.27
N GLN A 111 24.30 -3.50 -13.00
CA GLN A 111 23.96 -4.36 -11.87
C GLN A 111 22.48 -4.15 -11.53
N LYS A 112 21.60 -4.88 -12.23
CA LYS A 112 20.17 -4.97 -11.87
C LYS A 112 20.08 -5.20 -10.36
N ARG A 113 19.44 -4.27 -9.65
CA ARG A 113 19.11 -4.35 -8.22
C ARG A 113 18.58 -5.76 -7.94
N LYS A 114 19.44 -6.64 -7.44
CA LYS A 114 18.96 -7.91 -6.88
C LYS A 114 18.12 -7.49 -5.69
N SER A 115 16.85 -7.85 -5.73
CA SER A 115 16.01 -7.76 -4.54
C SER A 115 16.77 -8.47 -3.44
N MET A 116 17.20 -7.73 -2.41
CA MET A 116 17.74 -8.29 -1.17
C MET A 116 16.55 -8.92 -0.43
N ASP A 117 16.01 -9.97 -1.03
CA ASP A 117 14.87 -10.76 -0.60
C ASP A 117 15.41 -12.18 -0.50
N ASP A 118 15.23 -12.78 0.69
CA ASP A 118 15.57 -14.15 1.04
C ASP A 118 17.04 -14.52 1.35
N SER A 119 17.85 -13.62 1.92
CA SER A 119 19.03 -14.07 2.71
C SER A 119 19.29 -13.19 3.94
N ASP A 120 18.24 -12.76 4.65
CA ASP A 120 18.41 -12.00 5.91
C ASP A 120 18.58 -12.92 7.13
N GLU A 121 18.57 -14.24 6.94
CA GLU A 121 19.03 -15.21 7.94
C GLU A 121 20.53 -15.53 7.79
N GLU A 122 21.21 -14.86 6.86
CA GLU A 122 22.66 -14.92 6.73
C GLU A 122 23.27 -13.94 7.73
N THR A 123 23.47 -14.44 8.94
CA THR A 123 24.36 -13.91 9.99
C THR A 123 24.02 -12.52 10.52
N ARG A 124 23.46 -12.48 11.74
CA ARG A 124 23.73 -11.38 12.69
C ARG A 124 25.25 -11.30 12.89
N GLY A 125 25.93 -10.58 12.01
CA GLY A 125 27.35 -10.30 12.12
C GLY A 125 27.63 -9.38 13.31
N GLU A 126 28.91 -9.21 13.64
CA GLU A 126 29.36 -8.33 14.73
C GLU A 126 28.96 -6.85 14.50
N LEU A 127 28.82 -6.41 13.25
CA LEU A 127 28.44 -5.05 12.89
C LEU A 127 26.92 -4.91 12.67
N LEU A 128 26.33 -3.87 13.26
CA LEU A 128 24.91 -3.56 13.11
C LEU A 128 24.63 -2.92 11.74
N SER A 129 23.73 -3.53 10.97
CA SER A 129 23.22 -2.99 9.70
C SER A 129 22.01 -2.06 9.93
N LEU A 130 21.84 -1.05 9.08
CA LEU A 130 20.68 -0.14 9.11
C LEU A 130 19.34 -0.88 9.05
N ARG A 131 19.27 -1.95 8.24
CA ARG A 131 18.07 -2.80 8.08
C ARG A 131 17.64 -3.45 9.40
N ASN A 132 18.60 -3.78 10.28
CA ASN A 132 18.35 -4.39 11.58
C ASN A 132 17.76 -3.37 12.58
N ILE A 133 18.11 -2.09 12.44
CA ILE A 133 17.64 -0.99 13.30
C ILE A 133 16.27 -0.50 12.82
N GLU A 134 16.13 -0.26 11.52
CA GLU A 134 14.91 0.28 10.92
C GLU A 134 13.74 -0.72 10.97
N ARG A 135 14.04 -2.03 11.11
CA ARG A 135 13.05 -3.12 11.10
C ARG A 135 12.06 -2.98 9.94
N LEU A 136 12.49 -2.38 8.83
CA LEU A 136 11.68 -2.19 7.63
C LEU A 136 11.62 -3.53 6.89
N HIS A 137 10.73 -4.40 7.33
CA HIS A 137 10.46 -5.68 6.72
C HIS A 137 9.04 -5.71 6.18
N LYS A 138 8.81 -6.51 5.15
CA LYS A 138 7.46 -6.80 4.68
C LYS A 138 6.70 -7.50 5.80
N LYS A 139 5.48 -7.03 6.09
CA LYS A 139 4.61 -7.69 7.06
C LYS A 139 4.46 -9.19 6.69
N PRO A 140 4.79 -10.12 7.61
CA PRO A 140 4.64 -11.54 7.34
C PRO A 140 3.17 -11.88 7.10
N LYS A 141 2.92 -13.00 6.41
CA LYS A 141 1.55 -13.47 6.19
C LYS A 141 0.91 -13.79 7.54
N ALA A 142 -0.24 -13.20 7.81
CA ALA A 142 -1.00 -13.46 9.03
C ALA A 142 -1.49 -14.91 9.09
N ASP A 143 -1.37 -15.54 10.25
CA ASP A 143 -1.89 -16.89 10.52
C ASP A 143 -3.38 -17.01 10.22
N LYS A 144 -3.83 -18.25 10.01
CA LYS A 144 -5.25 -18.52 9.72
C LYS A 144 -6.17 -18.00 10.85
N GLU A 145 -5.75 -18.12 12.10
CA GLU A 145 -6.52 -17.69 13.27
C GLU A 145 -6.66 -16.16 13.33
N THR A 146 -5.57 -15.42 13.12
CA THR A 146 -5.58 -13.96 13.13
C THR A 146 -6.40 -13.40 11.96
N ARG A 147 -6.37 -14.07 10.80
CA ARG A 147 -7.23 -13.76 9.66
C ARG A 147 -8.71 -13.98 9.98
N LEU A 148 -9.05 -15.08 10.65
CA LEU A 148 -10.42 -15.37 11.07
C LEU A 148 -10.89 -14.36 12.13
N ALA A 149 -10.06 -14.03 13.11
CA ALA A 149 -10.36 -13.02 14.12
C ALA A 149 -10.62 -11.64 13.50
N THR A 150 -9.76 -11.22 12.56
CA THR A 150 -9.95 -9.96 11.81
C THR A 150 -11.24 -9.97 10.99
N ALA A 151 -11.54 -11.08 10.32
CA ALA A 151 -12.76 -11.23 9.55
C ALA A 151 -14.02 -11.22 10.41
N MET A 152 -13.97 -11.79 11.62
CA MET A 152 -15.07 -11.80 12.59
C MET A 152 -15.25 -10.41 13.23
N ALA A 153 -14.15 -9.73 13.56
CA ALA A 153 -14.17 -8.36 14.07
C ALA A 153 -14.77 -7.37 13.06
N GLY A 154 -14.52 -7.55 11.76
CA GLY A 154 -15.18 -6.77 10.70
C GLY A 154 -16.66 -7.15 10.44
N ARG A 155 -17.23 -8.12 11.17
CA ARG A 155 -18.57 -8.67 10.94
C ARG A 155 -19.57 -8.40 12.08
N THR A 156 -19.23 -7.53 13.02
CA THR A 156 -20.01 -7.23 14.23
C THR A 156 -21.47 -6.83 13.95
N ASP A 157 -21.74 -6.08 12.88
CA ASP A 157 -23.09 -5.58 12.58
C ASP A 157 -24.00 -6.60 11.86
N ARG A 158 -23.47 -7.75 11.43
CA ARG A 158 -24.20 -8.72 10.60
C ARG A 158 -24.35 -10.05 11.36
N LYS A 159 -25.45 -10.13 12.13
CA LYS A 159 -25.75 -11.22 13.08
C LYS A 159 -25.61 -12.64 12.53
N GLU A 160 -25.87 -12.87 11.25
CA GLU A 160 -25.69 -14.20 10.62
C GLU A 160 -25.51 -14.04 9.11
N PHE A 161 -24.90 -15.05 8.48
CA PHE A 161 -24.63 -15.16 7.03
C PHE A 161 -25.88 -15.12 6.13
N VAL A 162 -27.04 -14.81 6.68
CA VAL A 162 -28.33 -14.87 6.00
C VAL A 162 -28.58 -13.55 5.28
N ARG A 163 -28.78 -13.64 3.97
CA ARG A 163 -29.27 -12.52 3.16
C ARG A 163 -30.58 -12.02 3.76
N LYS A 164 -30.66 -10.73 4.14
CA LYS A 164 -31.89 -10.10 4.66
C LYS A 164 -33.07 -10.47 3.76
N ARG A 165 -34.02 -11.24 4.30
CA ARG A 165 -35.27 -11.58 3.60
C ARG A 165 -36.11 -10.31 3.57
N PHE A 166 -36.49 -9.86 2.37
CA PHE A 166 -37.29 -8.64 2.20
C PHE A 166 -38.77 -8.86 2.54
N LYS A 167 -39.22 -10.11 2.62
CA LYS A 167 -40.59 -10.46 3.02
C LYS A 167 -40.61 -10.69 4.52
N LEU A 168 -41.41 -9.88 5.22
CA LEU A 168 -41.55 -9.91 6.68
C LEU A 168 -42.39 -11.09 7.18
N ASN A 169 -43.28 -11.63 6.34
CA ASN A 169 -44.10 -12.78 6.70
C ASN A 169 -43.30 -14.10 6.52
N PRO A 170 -43.10 -14.90 7.57
CA PRO A 170 -42.39 -16.18 7.52
C PRO A 170 -43.02 -17.21 6.56
N TYR A 171 -44.34 -17.17 6.36
CA TYR A 171 -45.09 -18.12 5.52
C TYR A 171 -45.29 -17.63 4.08
N ALA A 172 -44.69 -16.50 3.71
CA ALA A 172 -44.84 -15.96 2.36
C ALA A 172 -44.15 -16.85 1.31
N SER A 173 -44.89 -17.23 0.27
CA SER A 173 -44.34 -17.97 -0.86
C SER A 173 -43.25 -17.16 -1.59
N THR A 174 -42.27 -17.87 -2.16
CA THR A 174 -41.24 -17.27 -3.01
C THR A 174 -41.80 -16.91 -4.37
N THR A 175 -41.33 -15.81 -4.95
CA THR A 175 -41.75 -15.41 -6.31
C THR A 175 -41.22 -16.39 -7.35
N ASN A 176 -41.86 -16.51 -8.51
CA ASN A 176 -41.36 -17.34 -9.61
C ASN A 176 -39.94 -16.95 -10.05
N LYS A 177 -39.55 -15.69 -9.87
CA LYS A 177 -38.19 -15.20 -10.12
C LYS A 177 -37.17 -15.72 -9.10
N GLU A 178 -37.57 -15.79 -7.82
CA GLU A 178 -36.75 -16.40 -6.76
C GLU A 178 -36.63 -17.90 -6.97
N LYS A 179 -37.75 -18.60 -7.21
CA LYS A 179 -37.78 -20.04 -7.49
C LYS A 179 -36.88 -20.44 -8.67
N LYS A 180 -36.75 -19.58 -9.69
CA LYS A 180 -35.84 -19.81 -10.83
C LYS A 180 -34.36 -19.72 -10.47
N ARG A 181 -34.00 -18.94 -9.45
CA ARG A 181 -32.62 -18.72 -8.97
C ARG A 181 -32.20 -19.68 -7.86
N THR A 182 -33.14 -20.37 -7.24
CA THR A 182 -32.90 -21.32 -6.15
C THR A 182 -33.07 -22.77 -6.59
N LYS A 183 -33.11 -23.05 -7.90
CA LYS A 183 -33.11 -24.43 -8.41
C LYS A 183 -31.73 -25.07 -8.21
N ASN A 184 -31.63 -26.40 -8.27
CA ASN A 184 -30.34 -27.08 -8.22
C ASN A 184 -29.38 -26.54 -9.30
N PHE A 185 -28.09 -26.42 -8.95
CA PHE A 185 -27.06 -25.85 -9.82
C PHE A 185 -26.99 -26.51 -11.20
N MET A 186 -27.13 -27.84 -11.28
CA MET A 186 -27.17 -28.58 -12.54
C MET A 186 -28.28 -28.10 -13.49
N MET A 187 -29.44 -27.74 -12.95
CA MET A 187 -30.54 -27.17 -13.74
C MET A 187 -30.33 -25.69 -14.04
N MET A 188 -29.71 -24.93 -13.14
CA MET A 188 -29.44 -23.50 -13.35
C MET A 188 -28.32 -23.25 -14.37
N ARG A 189 -27.32 -24.14 -14.44
CA ARG A 189 -26.15 -24.01 -15.33
C ARG A 189 -26.55 -23.82 -16.79
N HIS A 190 -27.58 -24.52 -17.22
CA HIS A 190 -28.09 -24.49 -18.60
C HIS A 190 -29.05 -23.31 -18.86
N SER A 191 -29.55 -22.65 -17.80
CA SER A 191 -30.45 -21.51 -17.94
C SER A 191 -29.68 -20.21 -18.17
N ARG A 192 -29.59 -19.79 -19.43
CA ARG A 192 -28.92 -18.55 -19.85
C ARG A 192 -29.46 -17.31 -19.12
N ASN A 193 -30.78 -17.28 -18.87
CA ASN A 193 -31.49 -16.19 -18.19
C ASN A 193 -31.12 -16.02 -16.70
N VAL A 194 -30.61 -17.07 -16.06
CA VAL A 194 -30.17 -17.04 -14.65
C VAL A 194 -28.69 -16.72 -14.55
N ARG A 195 -27.88 -17.22 -15.50
CA ARG A 195 -26.42 -17.08 -15.50
C ARG A 195 -25.94 -15.68 -15.89
N THR A 196 -26.59 -15.03 -16.84
CA THR A 196 -26.14 -13.74 -17.36
C THR A 196 -27.27 -12.72 -17.40
N LYS A 197 -26.91 -11.43 -17.43
CA LYS A 197 -27.88 -10.37 -17.71
C LYS A 197 -28.31 -10.50 -19.16
N ASN A 198 -29.53 -11.01 -19.41
CA ASN A 198 -30.07 -11.04 -20.76
C ASN A 198 -30.17 -9.61 -21.31
N LYS A 199 -29.32 -9.29 -22.29
CA LYS A 199 -29.52 -8.15 -23.18
C LYS A 199 -30.65 -8.52 -24.14
N ARG A 200 -31.54 -7.57 -24.46
CA ARG A 200 -32.60 -7.79 -25.46
C ARG A 200 -31.98 -8.07 -26.82
N SER A 201 -32.48 -9.08 -27.54
CA SER A 201 -32.08 -9.33 -28.92
C SER A 201 -32.54 -8.17 -29.82
N PHE A 202 -31.96 -8.03 -31.01
CA PHE A 202 -32.39 -7.01 -31.96
C PHE A 202 -33.88 -7.14 -32.30
N ARG A 203 -34.38 -8.37 -32.42
CA ARG A 203 -35.80 -8.67 -32.65
C ARG A 203 -36.67 -8.25 -31.46
N ASP A 204 -36.24 -8.52 -30.23
CA ASP A 204 -36.97 -8.05 -29.02
C ASP A 204 -37.01 -6.53 -28.93
N LYS A 205 -35.95 -5.84 -29.36
CA LYS A 205 -35.91 -4.37 -29.42
C LYS A 205 -36.90 -3.85 -30.47
N GLN A 206 -36.97 -4.46 -31.66
CA GLN A 206 -37.94 -4.10 -32.69
C GLN A 206 -39.38 -4.29 -32.23
N VAL A 207 -39.69 -5.42 -31.59
CA VAL A 207 -41.03 -5.70 -31.03
C VAL A 207 -41.38 -4.68 -29.94
N ALA A 208 -40.47 -4.46 -28.98
CA ALA A 208 -40.70 -3.48 -27.92
C ALA A 208 -40.90 -2.05 -28.45
N LEU A 209 -40.20 -1.67 -29.53
CA LEU A 209 -40.39 -0.39 -30.21
C LEU A 209 -41.77 -0.31 -30.87
N ARG A 210 -42.17 -1.36 -31.61
CA ARG A 210 -43.51 -1.45 -32.22
C ARG A 210 -44.61 -1.31 -31.16
N ASP A 211 -44.52 -2.08 -30.07
CA ASP A 211 -45.51 -2.06 -29.00
C ASP A 211 -45.58 -0.69 -28.30
N ALA A 212 -44.42 -0.05 -28.09
CA ALA A 212 -44.36 1.29 -27.51
C ALA A 212 -45.06 2.33 -28.41
N LEU A 213 -44.84 2.28 -29.73
CA LEU A 213 -45.51 3.17 -30.68
C LEU A 213 -47.02 2.91 -30.74
N LEU A 214 -47.44 1.65 -30.74
CA LEU A 214 -48.87 1.29 -30.70
C LEU A 214 -49.55 1.77 -29.41
N LYS A 215 -48.90 1.67 -28.25
CA LYS A 215 -49.41 2.22 -26.99
C LYS A 215 -49.57 3.75 -27.05
N LYS A 216 -48.57 4.46 -27.58
CA LYS A 216 -48.63 5.92 -27.76
C LYS A 216 -49.78 6.34 -28.68
N LYS A 217 -50.06 5.57 -29.74
CA LYS A 217 -51.20 5.83 -30.64
C LYS A 217 -52.56 5.59 -29.98
N LYS A 218 -52.67 4.62 -29.07
CA LYS A 218 -53.91 4.32 -28.32
C LYS A 218 -54.18 5.27 -27.16
N LEU A 219 -53.15 5.97 -26.68
CA LEU A 219 -53.24 6.99 -25.62
C LEU A 219 -53.60 8.38 -26.16
N LYS A 220 -53.69 8.51 -27.49
CA LYS A 220 -54.12 9.70 -28.21
C LYS A 220 -55.56 9.50 -28.65
#